data_AF-A0A5C2HFV4-F1
#
_entry.id   AF-A0A5C2HFV4-F1
#
_cell.length_a   1.000
_cell.length_b   1.000
_cell.length_c   1.000
_cell.angle_alpha   90.00
_cell.angle_beta   90.00
_cell.angle_gamma   90.00
#
_symmetry.space_group_name_H-M   'P 1'
#
loop_
_entity.id
_entity.type
_entity.pdbx_description
1 polymer ?
#
loop_
_entity_poly.entity_id
_entity_poly.type
_entity_poly.pdbx_seq_one_letter_code
_entity_poly.pdbx_strand_id
1 'polypeptide(L)'
;MMIFDIDVIKKLSHQTKKYNYIFLITGVLSFFGFVFMVISSDNRLYQFQIPTILVAFWSLIGYAFTTYFHSIPDAAPAEWGWFRRLKRGITRGVGRLLLLFFVVSTIASVWVTYKLISVWVMDY
;
A
#
# COMPACT_ATOMS: atom_id res chain seq x y z
N MET A 1 -20.94 7.43 -13.98
CA MET A 1 -20.04 6.36 -13.48
C MET A 1 -19.00 7.03 -12.59
N MET A 2 -19.27 7.00 -11.29
CA MET A 2 -18.71 7.86 -10.24
C MET A 2 -17.82 6.99 -9.35
N ILE A 3 -16.64 6.61 -9.85
CA ILE A 3 -15.75 5.67 -9.15
C ILE A 3 -14.42 6.39 -8.97
N PHE A 4 -14.23 6.97 -7.78
CA PHE A 4 -13.03 7.67 -7.29
C PHE A 4 -12.74 9.05 -7.89
N ASP A 5 -13.40 10.07 -7.33
CA ASP A 5 -13.06 11.46 -7.58
C ASP A 5 -11.68 11.77 -6.98
N ILE A 6 -10.72 12.19 -7.82
CA ILE A 6 -9.32 12.41 -7.42
C ILE A 6 -9.24 13.47 -6.31
N ASP A 7 -10.19 14.40 -6.28
CA ASP A 7 -10.23 15.48 -5.30
C ASP A 7 -10.64 14.97 -3.91
N VAL A 8 -11.51 13.95 -3.83
CA VAL A 8 -11.82 13.24 -2.58
C VAL A 8 -10.58 12.50 -2.07
N ILE A 9 -9.82 11.88 -2.97
CA ILE A 9 -8.60 11.16 -2.60
C ILE A 9 -7.49 12.15 -2.18
N LYS A 10 -7.43 13.33 -2.80
CA LYS A 10 -6.47 14.38 -2.41
C LYS A 10 -6.78 14.92 -1.01
N LYS A 11 -8.06 15.05 -0.66
CA LYS A 11 -8.51 15.42 0.70
C LYS A 11 -8.19 14.33 1.73
N LEU A 12 -8.39 13.06 1.37
CA LEU A 12 -7.96 11.90 2.19
C LEU A 12 -6.45 11.82 2.33
N SER A 13 -5.69 12.18 1.28
CA SER A 13 -4.22 12.23 1.28
C SER A 13 -3.68 13.19 2.34
N HIS A 14 -4.26 14.38 2.45
CA HIS A 14 -3.76 15.39 3.39
C HIS A 14 -3.97 14.96 4.87
N GLN A 15 -5.01 14.18 5.15
CA GLN A 15 -5.21 13.57 6.48
C GLN A 15 -4.35 12.31 6.70
N THR A 16 -3.88 11.65 5.63
CA THR A 16 -3.08 10.42 5.73
C THR A 16 -1.60 10.65 6.01
N LYS A 17 -1.11 11.89 6.02
CA LYS A 17 0.31 12.22 6.30
C LYS A 17 0.81 11.66 7.65
N LYS A 18 -0.07 11.61 8.66
CA LYS A 18 0.22 11.02 9.98
C LYS A 18 0.32 9.49 9.93
N TYR A 19 -0.40 8.85 9.01
CA TYR A 19 -0.44 7.41 8.84
C TYR A 19 0.77 6.86 8.04
N ASN A 20 1.51 7.72 7.33
CA ASN A 20 2.77 7.31 6.67
C ASN A 20 3.79 6.75 7.64
N TYR A 21 3.90 7.34 8.82
CA TYR A 21 4.78 6.85 9.85
C TYR A 21 4.37 5.46 10.33
N ILE A 22 3.06 5.17 10.40
CA ILE A 22 2.56 3.84 10.76
C ILE A 22 2.98 2.82 9.69
N PHE A 23 2.77 3.10 8.40
CA PHE A 23 3.21 2.20 7.33
C PHE A 23 4.72 2.00 7.32
N LEU A 24 5.50 3.05 7.54
CA LEU A 24 6.96 2.96 7.58
C LEU A 24 7.44 2.13 8.78
N ILE A 25 6.92 2.40 9.98
CA ILE A 25 7.27 1.66 11.19
C ILE A 25 6.88 0.18 11.06
N THR A 26 5.65 -0.10 10.60
CA THR A 26 5.18 -1.48 10.40
C THR A 26 6.01 -2.21 9.35
N GLY A 27 6.38 -1.55 8.25
CA GLY A 27 7.25 -2.13 7.23
C GLY A 27 8.65 -2.45 7.75
N VAL A 28 9.25 -1.52 8.49
CA VAL A 28 10.57 -1.70 9.11
C VAL A 28 10.55 -2.83 10.14
N LEU A 29 9.57 -2.84 11.04
CA LEU A 29 9.40 -3.91 12.04
C LEU A 29 9.22 -5.29 11.38
N SER A 30 8.41 -5.36 10.32
CA SER A 30 8.16 -6.62 9.61
C SER A 30 9.41 -7.11 8.87
N PHE A 31 10.19 -6.20 8.30
CA PHE A 31 11.46 -6.52 7.67
C PHE A 31 12.49 -7.04 8.68
N PHE A 32 12.67 -6.35 9.82
CA PHE A 32 13.56 -6.82 10.88
C PHE A 32 13.09 -8.17 11.46
N GLY A 33 11.79 -8.35 11.65
CA GLY A 33 11.20 -9.62 12.07
C GLY A 33 11.52 -10.75 11.09
N PHE A 34 11.38 -10.51 9.78
CA PHE A 34 11.74 -11.47 8.76
C PHE A 34 13.23 -11.82 8.78
N VAL A 35 14.13 -10.82 8.83
CA VAL A 35 15.58 -11.06 8.89
C VAL A 35 15.95 -11.86 10.14
N PHE A 36 15.36 -11.54 11.30
CA PHE A 36 15.57 -12.29 12.54
C PHE A 36 15.12 -13.76 12.42
N MET A 37 13.97 -14.01 11.79
CA MET A 37 13.46 -15.36 11.55
C MET A 37 14.37 -16.17 10.62
N VAL A 38 14.90 -15.54 9.56
CA VAL A 38 15.83 -16.20 8.63
C VAL A 38 17.15 -16.57 9.31
N ILE A 39 17.67 -15.69 10.18
CA ILE A 39 18.95 -15.93 10.90
C ILE A 39 18.77 -16.97 12.02
N SER A 40 17.65 -16.96 12.73
CA SER A 40 17.44 -17.82 13.90
C SER A 40 17.40 -19.33 13.58
N SER A 41 17.21 -19.72 12.31
CA SER A 41 17.16 -21.13 11.86
C SER A 41 16.18 -22.04 12.62
N ASP A 42 15.23 -21.45 13.35
CA ASP A 42 14.24 -22.18 14.13
C ASP A 42 13.08 -22.61 13.24
N ASN A 43 12.86 -23.93 13.15
CA ASN A 43 11.82 -24.51 12.33
C ASN A 43 10.40 -24.03 12.69
N ARG A 44 10.19 -23.59 13.94
CA ARG A 44 8.90 -23.05 14.41
C ARG A 44 8.59 -21.66 13.86
N LEU A 45 9.59 -20.95 13.33
CA LEU A 45 9.44 -19.62 12.79
C LEU A 45 9.06 -19.60 11.30
N TYR A 46 9.18 -20.73 10.58
CA TYR A 46 8.81 -20.81 9.16
C TYR A 46 7.34 -20.43 8.92
N GLN A 47 6.44 -20.79 9.83
CA GLN A 47 5.01 -20.44 9.72
C GLN A 47 4.74 -18.93 9.73
N PHE A 48 5.68 -18.13 10.27
CA PHE A 48 5.55 -16.67 10.34
C PHE A 48 6.27 -15.92 9.21
N GLN A 49 7.05 -16.60 8.36
CA GLN A 49 7.78 -15.96 7.26
C GLN A 49 6.84 -15.39 6.19
N ILE A 50 5.82 -16.16 5.79
CA ILE A 50 4.83 -15.70 4.79
C ILE A 50 4.10 -14.45 5.28
N PRO A 51 3.51 -14.41 6.50
CA PRO A 51 2.86 -13.20 6.98
C PRO A 51 3.81 -12.02 7.19
N THR A 52 5.06 -12.22 7.64
CA THR A 52 6.02 -11.09 7.75
C THR A 52 6.39 -10.49 6.40
N ILE A 53 6.65 -11.32 5.39
CA ILE A 53 6.88 -10.85 4.01
C ILE A 53 5.65 -10.10 3.50
N LEU A 54 4.46 -10.66 3.69
CA LEU A 54 3.21 -10.05 3.23
C LEU A 54 2.97 -8.68 3.87
N VAL A 55 3.17 -8.56 5.19
CA VAL A 55 3.01 -7.29 5.91
C VAL A 55 4.10 -6.29 5.49
N ALA A 56 5.32 -6.74 5.24
CA ALA A 56 6.38 -5.87 4.71
C ALA A 56 6.03 -5.33 3.31
N PHE A 57 5.58 -6.19 2.40
CA PHE A 57 5.13 -5.78 1.06
C PHE A 57 3.93 -4.84 1.14
N TRP A 58 2.93 -5.17 1.96
CA TRP A 58 1.74 -4.34 2.12
C TRP A 58 2.08 -2.97 2.70
N SER A 59 3.01 -2.91 3.66
CA SER A 59 3.50 -1.67 4.25
C SER A 59 4.27 -0.80 3.25
N LEU A 60 5.10 -1.42 2.41
CA LEU A 60 5.85 -0.74 1.36
C LEU A 60 4.92 -0.17 0.28
N ILE A 61 3.92 -0.94 -0.13
CA ILE A 61 2.89 -0.51 -1.09
C ILE A 61 2.07 0.64 -0.49
N GLY A 62 1.70 0.55 0.79
CA GLY A 62 1.00 1.63 1.50
C GLY A 62 1.82 2.92 1.59
N TYR A 63 3.11 2.81 1.91
CA TYR A 63 4.03 3.95 1.94
C TYR A 63 4.23 4.58 0.55
N ALA A 64 4.40 3.77 -0.49
CA ALA A 64 4.51 4.24 -1.86
C ALA A 64 3.23 4.95 -2.31
N PHE A 65 2.07 4.38 -1.97
CA PHE A 65 0.76 4.94 -2.27
C PHE A 65 0.58 6.32 -1.65
N THR A 66 0.81 6.46 -0.34
CA THR A 66 0.59 7.73 0.36
C THR A 66 1.59 8.83 -0.03
N THR A 67 2.82 8.44 -0.37
CA THR A 67 3.86 9.36 -0.89
C THR A 67 3.51 9.84 -2.29
N TYR A 68 3.03 8.95 -3.16
CA TYR A 68 2.62 9.29 -4.52
C TYR A 68 1.37 10.17 -4.53
N PHE A 69 0.38 9.88 -3.68
CA PHE A 69 -0.87 10.67 -3.60
C PHE A 69 -0.65 12.11 -3.13
N HIS A 70 0.30 12.34 -2.21
CA HIS A 70 0.71 13.69 -1.84
C HIS A 70 1.34 14.47 -3.00
N SER A 71 1.98 13.76 -3.93
CA SER A 71 2.64 14.35 -5.09
C SER A 71 1.71 14.48 -6.30
N ILE A 72 0.42 14.11 -6.20
CA ILE A 72 -0.51 14.24 -7.32
C ILE A 72 -0.78 15.73 -7.59
N PRO A 73 -0.35 16.25 -8.76
CA PRO A 73 -0.51 17.65 -9.07
C PRO A 73 -1.99 17.98 -9.34
N ASP A 74 -2.41 19.21 -9.03
CA ASP A 74 -3.78 19.71 -9.28
C ASP A 74 -4.21 19.55 -10.75
N ALA A 75 -5.51 19.69 -11.03
CA ALA A 75 -5.99 19.75 -12.41
C ALA A 75 -5.20 20.79 -13.21
N ALA A 76 -4.85 20.46 -14.45
CA ALA A 76 -4.12 21.39 -15.32
C ALA A 76 -5.02 22.60 -15.64
N PRO A 77 -4.54 23.85 -15.46
CA PRO A 77 -5.26 25.04 -15.90
C PRO A 77 -5.59 24.96 -17.40
N ALA A 78 -6.72 25.54 -17.82
CA ALA A 78 -7.15 25.53 -19.22
C ALA A 78 -6.12 26.19 -20.17
N GLU A 79 -5.29 27.08 -19.62
CA GLU A 79 -4.24 27.85 -20.30
C GLU A 79 -2.98 27.03 -20.64
N TRP A 80 -2.88 25.77 -20.18
CA TRP A 80 -1.69 24.94 -20.42
C TRP A 80 -1.69 24.30 -21.81
N GLY A 81 -0.52 24.26 -22.46
CA GLY A 81 -0.33 23.59 -23.76
C GLY A 81 -0.63 22.08 -23.72
N TRP A 82 -1.03 21.52 -24.86
CA TRP A 82 -1.52 20.14 -25.02
C TRP A 82 -0.60 19.06 -24.41
N PHE A 83 0.72 19.14 -24.63
CA PHE A 83 1.70 18.21 -24.05
C PHE A 83 1.75 18.25 -22.53
N ARG A 84 1.63 19.43 -21.92
CA ARG A 84 1.62 19.57 -20.45
C ARG A 84 0.32 19.01 -19.86
N ARG A 85 -0.81 19.17 -20.57
CA ARG A 85 -2.09 18.55 -20.19
C ARG A 85 -2.04 17.03 -20.28
N LEU A 86 -1.44 16.49 -21.33
CA LEU A 86 -1.30 15.04 -21.52
C LEU A 86 -0.42 14.40 -20.43
N LYS A 87 0.77 14.95 -20.17
CA LYS A 87 1.67 14.47 -19.10
C LYS A 87 0.95 14.43 -17.75
N ARG A 88 0.17 15.47 -17.44
CA ARG A 88 -0.57 15.60 -16.18
C ARG A 88 -1.76 14.64 -16.11
N GLY A 89 -2.42 14.37 -17.23
CA GLY A 89 -3.44 13.32 -17.37
C GLY A 89 -2.87 11.92 -17.10
N ILE A 90 -1.69 11.61 -17.64
CA ILE A 90 -0.99 10.34 -17.41
C ILE A 90 -0.64 10.17 -15.93
N THR A 91 -0.06 11.20 -15.29
CA THR A 91 0.28 11.14 -13.85
C THR A 91 -0.96 10.86 -12.98
N ARG A 92 -2.10 11.49 -13.31
CA ARG A 92 -3.39 11.23 -12.63
C ARG A 92 -3.93 9.83 -12.92
N GLY A 93 -3.76 9.33 -14.14
CA GLY A 93 -4.12 7.96 -14.52
C GLY A 93 -3.32 6.90 -13.76
N VAL A 94 -1.99 7.08 -13.65
CA VAL A 94 -1.12 6.23 -12.85
C VAL A 94 -1.53 6.24 -11.37
N GLY A 95 -1.95 7.39 -10.84
CA GLY A 95 -2.50 7.47 -9.48
C GLY A 95 -3.75 6.61 -9.28
N ARG A 96 -4.64 6.53 -10.27
CA ARG A 96 -5.82 5.64 -10.23
C ARG A 96 -5.43 4.16 -10.27
N LEU A 97 -4.46 3.79 -11.11
CA LEU A 97 -3.95 2.42 -11.17
C LEU A 97 -3.28 2.00 -9.86
N LEU A 98 -2.48 2.89 -9.26
CA LEU A 98 -1.87 2.66 -7.94
C LEU A 98 -2.93 2.48 -6.85
N LEU A 99 -4.03 3.24 -6.90
CA LEU A 99 -5.15 3.06 -5.98
C LEU A 99 -5.85 1.72 -6.14
N LEU A 100 -6.14 1.34 -7.38
CA LEU A 100 -6.72 0.03 -7.64
C LEU A 100 -5.80 -1.10 -7.17
N PHE A 101 -4.50 -0.96 -7.41
CA PHE A 101 -3.48 -1.89 -6.93
C PHE A 101 -3.46 -1.97 -5.39
N PHE A 102 -3.49 -0.83 -4.70
CA PHE A 102 -3.55 -0.77 -3.23
C PHE A 102 -4.81 -1.44 -2.66
N VAL A 103 -5.96 -1.24 -3.30
CA VAL A 103 -7.22 -1.89 -2.89
C VAL A 103 -7.11 -3.41 -3.07
N VAL A 104 -6.63 -3.86 -4.23
CA VAL A 104 -6.44 -5.30 -4.51
C VAL A 104 -5.43 -5.91 -3.54
N SER A 105 -4.31 -5.24 -3.28
CA SER A 105 -3.30 -5.73 -2.33
C SER A 105 -3.85 -5.80 -0.91
N THR A 106 -4.70 -4.85 -0.51
CA THR A 106 -5.36 -4.88 0.80
C THR A 106 -6.34 -6.04 0.93
N ILE A 107 -7.16 -6.28 -0.09
CA ILE A 107 -8.08 -7.44 -0.13
C ILE A 107 -7.29 -8.74 -0.05
N ALA A 108 -6.20 -8.86 -0.82
CA ALA A 108 -5.32 -10.03 -0.78
C ALA A 108 -4.70 -10.23 0.61
N SER A 109 -4.21 -9.17 1.24
CA SER A 109 -3.65 -9.24 2.59
C SER A 109 -4.68 -9.71 3.62
N VAL A 110 -5.91 -9.16 3.57
CA VAL A 110 -7.01 -9.58 4.45
C VAL A 110 -7.36 -11.05 4.21
N TRP A 111 -7.42 -11.49 2.95
CA TRP A 111 -7.69 -12.88 2.59
C TRP A 111 -6.65 -13.86 3.14
N VAL A 112 -5.36 -13.53 2.97
CA VAL A 112 -4.27 -14.38 3.49
C VAL A 112 -4.28 -14.40 5.01
N THR A 113 -4.55 -13.25 5.64
CA THR A 113 -4.68 -13.16 7.11
C THR A 113 -5.83 -14.06 7.60
N TYR A 114 -6.99 -13.99 6.94
CA TYR A 114 -8.13 -14.84 7.25
C TYR A 114 -7.79 -16.33 7.09
N LYS A 115 -7.09 -16.70 6.00
CA LYS A 115 -6.63 -18.08 5.77
C LYS A 115 -5.68 -18.55 6.86
N LEU A 116 -4.71 -17.73 7.26
CA LEU A 116 -3.76 -18.05 8.33
C LEU A 116 -4.47 -18.29 9.67
N ILE A 117 -5.41 -17.40 10.03
CA ILE A 117 -6.22 -17.57 11.25
C ILE A 117 -7.04 -18.86 11.16
N SER A 118 -7.64 -19.17 10.00
CA SER A 118 -8.44 -20.39 9.84
C SER A 118 -7.63 -21.67 10.00
N VAL A 119 -6.38 -21.70 9.52
CA VAL A 119 -5.48 -22.85 9.71
C VAL A 119 -5.12 -23.00 11.18
N TRP A 120 -4.75 -21.89 11.84
CA TRP A 120 -4.43 -21.90 13.27
C TRP A 120 -5.60 -22.32 14.18
N VAL A 121 -6.82 -21.92 13.81
CA VAL A 121 -8.04 -22.29 14.55
C VAL A 121 -8.47 -23.74 14.28
N MET A 122 -8.11 -24.32 13.12
CA MET A 122 -8.42 -25.74 12.83
C MET A 122 -7.42 -26.72 13.44
N ASP A 123 -6.19 -26.30 13.71
CA ASP A 123 -5.16 -27.13 14.36
C ASP A 123 -5.28 -27.18 15.92
N TYR A 124 -6.13 -26.35 16.52
CA TYR A 124 -6.46 -26.32 17.95
C TYR A 124 -7.85 -26.91 18.23
#